data_AF-A0A7U9SQT7-F1
#
_entry.id   AF-A0A7U9SQT7-F1
#
_cell.length_a   1.000
_cell.length_b   1.000
_cell.length_c   1.000
_cell.angle_alpha   90.00
_cell.angle_beta   90.00
_cell.angle_gamma   90.00
#
_symmetry.space_group_name_H-M   'P 1'
#
loop_
_entity.id
_entity.type
_entity.pdbx_description
1 polymer ?
#
loop_
_entity_poly.entity_id
_entity_poly.type
_entity_poly.pdbx_seq_one_letter_code
_entity_poly.pdbx_strand_id
1 'polypeptide(L)'
;MGCHYFYKTYIVPKKIYDLAISYIEEKNYEEALSVLIKLDRTKDVLELINLCKNSLKYEEALNFAESKKYREAIEILAELGDFKDSISILANYCLEADYLDAEDYVERGDYKNAILLFEGLEDYKDAKKRSLELSYQFGIHEFENENYVNAKYYLEKVSDNQDVAGILSECEQQLYLINLYSTAQNLIVEGNLYDALSYLNQLPSDFKDATEKIALCNKYKNVVGEWKCVGYDALDYRWITDERACKERDFIVKVDNDGNLFLANYEFDYKNLEYTGTTLKWESVFMPHTLNISTGILTYTFDLGGKDWTFKMSYVHSK
;
A
#
# COMPACT_ATOMS: atom_id res chain seq x y z
N MET A 1 -0.86 -3.39 -96.08
CA MET A 1 -0.87 -3.94 -94.71
C MET A 1 -0.62 -2.78 -93.76
N GLY A 2 -1.69 -2.31 -93.10
CA GLY A 2 -1.61 -1.23 -92.12
C GLY A 2 -1.23 -1.79 -90.75
N CYS A 3 -0.32 -1.11 -90.07
CA CYS A 3 -0.15 -1.23 -88.63
C CYS A 3 -0.34 0.17 -88.04
N HIS A 4 -1.56 0.44 -87.62
CA HIS A 4 -1.88 1.53 -86.70
C HIS A 4 -1.24 1.21 -85.34
N TYR A 5 -0.11 1.85 -85.04
CA TYR A 5 0.31 2.00 -83.66
C TYR A 5 -0.49 3.16 -83.06
N PHE A 6 -1.53 2.78 -82.32
CA PHE A 6 -2.28 3.68 -81.46
C PHE A 6 -1.33 4.32 -80.45
N TYR A 7 -1.14 5.64 -80.55
CA TYR A 7 -0.68 6.45 -79.43
C TYR A 7 -1.74 6.34 -78.34
N LYS A 8 -1.53 5.45 -77.37
CA LYS A 8 -2.34 5.42 -76.15
C LYS A 8 -1.96 6.66 -75.35
N THR A 9 -2.83 7.64 -75.47
CA THR A 9 -2.84 8.95 -74.83
C THR A 9 -2.33 8.92 -73.38
N TYR A 10 -1.14 9.49 -73.17
CA TYR A 10 -0.55 9.85 -71.87
C TYR A 10 -1.32 11.00 -71.16
N ILE A 11 -2.61 11.18 -71.48
CA ILE A 11 -3.48 12.29 -71.05
C ILE A 11 -4.41 11.86 -69.91
N VAL A 12 -4.75 10.57 -69.84
CA VAL A 12 -5.64 10.00 -68.80
C VAL A 12 -5.06 10.13 -67.38
N PRO A 13 -3.75 9.91 -67.13
CA PRO A 13 -3.18 10.06 -65.79
C PRO A 13 -3.27 11.50 -65.26
N LYS A 14 -3.09 12.50 -66.13
CA LYS A 14 -3.16 13.91 -65.75
C LYS A 14 -4.58 14.34 -65.35
N LYS A 15 -5.59 13.95 -66.13
CA LYS A 15 -6.99 14.29 -65.82
C LYS A 15 -7.46 13.66 -64.50
N ILE A 16 -7.02 12.42 -64.22
CA ILE A 16 -7.30 11.71 -62.97
C ILE A 16 -6.57 12.37 -61.80
N TYR A 17 -5.33 12.82 -62.00
CA TYR A 17 -4.57 13.58 -61.01
C TYR A 17 -5.24 14.92 -60.68
N ASP A 18 -5.60 15.72 -61.69
CA ASP A 18 -6.27 17.02 -61.49
C ASP A 18 -7.61 16.87 -60.76
N LEU A 19 -8.36 15.78 -61.04
CA LEU A 19 -9.59 15.45 -60.32
C LEU A 19 -9.35 15.07 -58.85
N ALA A 20 -8.27 14.35 -58.55
CA ALA A 20 -7.91 14.07 -57.17
C ALA A 20 -7.58 15.36 -56.41
N ILE A 21 -6.88 16.31 -57.04
CA ILE A 21 -6.59 17.61 -56.45
C ILE A 21 -7.88 18.39 -56.17
N SER A 22 -8.85 18.42 -57.08
CA SER A 22 -10.13 19.11 -56.82
C SER A 22 -10.87 18.50 -55.63
N TYR A 23 -10.87 17.17 -55.49
CA TYR A 23 -11.46 16.53 -54.31
C TYR A 23 -10.74 16.91 -53.01
N ILE A 24 -9.40 17.01 -53.03
CA ILE A 24 -8.62 17.45 -51.85
C ILE A 24 -8.95 18.91 -51.49
N GLU A 25 -9.08 19.79 -52.48
CA GLU A 25 -9.46 21.20 -52.28
C GLU A 25 -10.87 21.33 -51.68
N GLU A 26 -11.78 20.44 -52.09
CA GLU A 26 -13.13 20.30 -51.52
C GLU A 26 -13.15 19.56 -50.18
N LYS A 27 -11.99 19.15 -49.65
CA LYS A 27 -11.82 18.31 -48.44
C LYS A 27 -12.51 16.94 -48.53
N ASN A 28 -12.82 16.48 -49.73
CA ASN A 28 -13.39 15.18 -49.98
C ASN A 28 -12.27 14.12 -50.09
N TYR A 29 -11.68 13.78 -48.95
CA TYR A 29 -10.49 12.93 -48.88
C TYR A 29 -10.75 11.47 -49.23
N GLU A 30 -11.95 10.95 -49.00
CA GLU A 30 -12.35 9.58 -49.38
C GLU A 30 -12.35 9.42 -50.91
N GLU A 31 -13.04 10.33 -51.61
CA GLU A 31 -13.12 10.36 -53.05
C GLU A 31 -11.75 10.59 -53.68
N ALA A 32 -10.96 11.53 -53.12
CA ALA A 32 -9.58 11.77 -53.54
C ALA A 32 -8.73 10.49 -53.44
N LEU A 33 -8.80 9.77 -52.32
CA LEU A 33 -8.05 8.52 -52.12
C LEU A 33 -8.42 7.45 -53.15
N SER A 34 -9.72 7.32 -53.44
CA SER A 34 -10.25 6.35 -54.42
C SER A 34 -9.70 6.55 -55.84
N VAL A 35 -9.37 7.80 -56.18
CA VAL A 35 -8.82 8.21 -57.47
C VAL A 35 -7.30 8.09 -57.47
N LEU A 36 -6.63 8.53 -56.38
CA LEU A 36 -5.16 8.48 -56.24
C LEU A 36 -4.60 7.05 -56.25
N ILE A 37 -5.30 6.07 -55.67
CA ILE A 37 -4.85 4.66 -55.66
C ILE A 37 -4.75 4.06 -57.07
N LYS A 38 -5.46 4.63 -58.06
CA LYS A 38 -5.44 4.18 -59.45
C LYS A 38 -4.26 4.75 -60.24
N LEU A 39 -3.56 5.74 -59.71
CA LEU A 39 -2.39 6.35 -60.33
C LEU A 39 -1.13 5.54 -60.00
N ASP A 40 -0.08 5.75 -60.79
CA ASP A 40 1.23 5.18 -60.51
C ASP A 40 1.80 5.76 -59.21
N ARG A 41 2.52 4.94 -58.44
CA ARG A 41 2.99 5.27 -57.09
C ARG A 41 4.25 6.14 -57.14
N THR A 42 4.15 7.26 -57.83
CA THR A 42 5.17 8.30 -57.80
C THR A 42 5.24 8.92 -56.42
N LYS A 43 6.37 9.53 -56.09
CA LYS A 43 6.59 10.20 -54.80
C LYS A 43 5.46 11.18 -54.48
N ASP A 44 5.10 12.05 -55.43
CA ASP A 44 4.06 13.06 -55.27
C ASP A 44 2.67 12.44 -55.01
N VAL A 45 2.33 11.37 -55.74
CA VAL A 45 1.06 10.66 -55.54
C VAL A 45 1.03 9.98 -54.16
N LEU A 46 2.15 9.41 -53.70
CA LEU A 46 2.26 8.82 -52.37
C LEU A 46 2.12 9.87 -51.26
N GLU A 47 2.67 11.07 -51.45
CA GLU A 47 2.50 12.20 -50.52
C GLU A 47 1.02 12.63 -50.44
N LEU A 48 0.32 12.73 -51.57
CA LEU A 48 -1.12 13.04 -51.60
C LEU A 48 -1.98 11.94 -50.97
N ILE A 49 -1.63 10.66 -51.18
CA ILE A 49 -2.30 9.53 -50.54
C ILE A 49 -2.14 9.63 -49.02
N ASN A 50 -0.93 9.90 -48.53
CA ASN A 50 -0.67 10.05 -47.09
C ASN A 50 -1.39 11.27 -46.52
N LEU A 51 -1.43 12.40 -47.24
CA LEU A 51 -2.21 13.58 -46.86
C LEU A 51 -3.69 13.22 -46.66
N CYS A 52 -4.31 12.53 -47.63
CA CYS A 52 -5.73 12.14 -47.54
C CYS A 52 -5.97 11.19 -46.37
N LYS A 53 -5.12 10.18 -46.17
CA LYS A 53 -5.24 9.24 -45.05
C LYS A 53 -5.12 9.93 -43.70
N ASN A 54 -4.13 10.82 -43.54
CA ASN A 54 -3.93 11.54 -42.30
C ASN A 54 -5.08 12.53 -42.05
N SER A 55 -5.64 13.15 -43.09
CA SER A 55 -6.84 13.99 -42.95
C SER A 55 -8.06 13.20 -42.47
N LEU A 56 -8.30 12.00 -43.00
CA LEU A 56 -9.41 11.14 -42.57
C LEU A 56 -9.25 10.67 -41.12
N LYS A 57 -8.05 10.20 -40.74
CA LYS A 57 -7.74 9.85 -39.35
C LYS A 57 -7.92 11.05 -38.41
N TYR A 58 -7.51 12.22 -38.85
CA TYR A 58 -7.66 13.44 -38.08
C TYR A 58 -9.15 13.77 -37.84
N GLU A 59 -9.99 13.68 -38.86
CA GLU A 59 -11.45 13.86 -38.72
C GLU A 59 -12.08 12.79 -37.82
N GLU A 60 -11.63 11.53 -37.92
CA GLU A 60 -12.06 10.44 -37.04
C GLU A 60 -11.75 10.74 -35.57
N ALA A 61 -10.53 11.21 -35.25
CA ALA A 61 -10.15 11.59 -33.90
C ALA A 61 -11.03 12.71 -33.34
N LEU A 62 -11.36 13.72 -34.15
CA LEU A 62 -12.27 14.80 -33.75
C LEU A 62 -13.69 14.27 -33.47
N ASN A 63 -14.20 13.36 -34.30
CA ASN A 63 -15.51 12.74 -34.10
C ASN A 63 -15.58 11.90 -32.81
N PHE A 64 -14.49 11.18 -32.46
CA PHE A 64 -14.38 10.49 -31.18
C PHE A 64 -14.45 11.47 -30.00
N ALA A 65 -13.72 12.59 -30.07
CA ALA A 65 -13.75 13.62 -29.04
C ALA A 65 -15.11 14.32 -28.91
N GLU A 66 -15.83 14.58 -30.02
CA GLU A 66 -17.21 15.08 -29.98
C GLU A 66 -18.15 14.13 -29.23
N SER A 67 -17.86 12.83 -29.29
CA SER A 67 -18.57 11.79 -28.53
C SER A 67 -18.00 11.55 -27.12
N LYS A 68 -17.09 12.41 -26.64
CA LYS A 68 -16.36 12.31 -25.37
C LYS A 68 -15.49 11.04 -25.22
N LYS A 69 -15.16 10.39 -26.33
CA LYS A 69 -14.29 9.21 -26.40
C LYS A 69 -12.83 9.63 -26.57
N TYR A 70 -12.32 10.34 -25.57
CA TYR A 70 -11.00 10.96 -25.65
C TYR A 70 -9.86 9.94 -25.69
N ARG A 71 -10.00 8.78 -25.03
CA ARG A 71 -8.98 7.71 -25.06
C ARG A 71 -8.78 7.19 -26.49
N GLU A 72 -9.86 6.92 -27.21
CA GLU A 72 -9.81 6.52 -28.62
C GLU A 72 -9.26 7.63 -29.52
N ALA A 73 -9.62 8.90 -29.28
CA ALA A 73 -9.09 10.03 -30.02
C ALA A 73 -7.57 10.21 -29.83
N ILE A 74 -7.07 10.03 -28.60
CA ILE A 74 -5.65 10.15 -28.25
C ILE A 74 -4.81 9.13 -29.04
N GLU A 75 -5.26 7.88 -29.15
CA GLU A 75 -4.55 6.84 -29.92
C GLU A 75 -4.34 7.27 -31.37
N ILE A 76 -5.39 7.79 -32.01
CA ILE A 76 -5.31 8.24 -33.42
C ILE A 76 -4.42 9.47 -33.56
N LEU A 77 -4.53 10.45 -32.66
CA LEU A 77 -3.69 11.66 -32.70
C LEU A 77 -2.22 11.35 -32.45
N ALA A 78 -1.91 10.36 -31.61
CA ALA A 78 -0.54 9.92 -31.36
C ALA A 78 0.10 9.34 -32.63
N GLU A 79 -0.66 8.58 -33.42
CA GLU A 79 -0.22 8.07 -34.72
C GLU A 79 0.00 9.18 -35.76
N LEU A 80 -0.74 10.29 -35.66
CA LEU A 80 -0.68 11.40 -36.60
C LEU A 80 0.56 12.30 -36.41
N GLY A 81 1.16 12.32 -35.22
CA GLY A 81 2.36 13.10 -34.93
C GLY A 81 2.19 14.60 -35.25
N ASP A 82 3.13 15.19 -35.98
CA ASP A 82 3.13 16.62 -36.37
C ASP A 82 2.08 16.99 -37.45
N PHE A 83 1.17 16.08 -37.80
CA PHE A 83 0.13 16.38 -38.79
C PHE A 83 -0.85 17.42 -38.24
N LYS A 84 -0.94 18.59 -38.90
CA LYS A 84 -1.76 19.72 -38.45
C LYS A 84 -1.41 20.11 -37.00
N ASP A 85 -2.41 20.28 -36.15
CA ASP A 85 -2.34 20.61 -34.73
C ASP A 85 -2.51 19.37 -33.83
N SER A 86 -2.31 18.16 -34.37
CA SER A 86 -2.56 16.90 -33.63
C SER A 86 -1.82 16.82 -32.31
N ILE A 87 -0.57 17.29 -32.20
CA ILE A 87 0.19 17.32 -30.94
C ILE A 87 -0.47 18.23 -29.89
N SER A 88 -0.92 19.42 -30.32
CA SER A 88 -1.57 20.39 -29.44
C SER A 88 -2.92 19.87 -28.94
N ILE A 89 -3.71 19.28 -29.85
CA ILE A 89 -5.01 18.69 -29.51
C ILE A 89 -4.83 17.46 -28.62
N LEU A 90 -3.84 16.61 -28.90
CA LEU A 90 -3.54 15.43 -28.10
C LEU A 90 -3.29 15.79 -26.64
N ALA A 91 -2.50 16.84 -26.38
CA ALA A 91 -2.25 17.30 -25.01
C ALA A 91 -3.57 17.71 -24.31
N ASN A 92 -4.44 18.45 -25.00
CA ASN A 92 -5.74 18.84 -24.45
C ASN A 92 -6.67 17.63 -24.23
N TYR A 93 -6.65 16.64 -25.12
CA TYR A 93 -7.49 15.45 -24.98
C TYR A 93 -7.00 14.51 -23.87
N CYS A 94 -5.69 14.44 -23.62
CA CYS A 94 -5.16 13.76 -22.44
C CYS A 94 -5.71 14.37 -21.16
N LEU A 95 -5.70 15.71 -21.05
CA LEU A 95 -6.27 16.42 -19.90
C LEU A 95 -7.78 16.17 -19.75
N GLU A 96 -8.55 16.20 -20.85
CA GLU A 96 -9.98 15.85 -20.83
C GLU A 96 -10.23 14.41 -20.39
N ALA A 97 -9.45 13.46 -20.91
CA ALA A 97 -9.58 12.04 -20.57
C ALA A 97 -9.29 11.79 -19.09
N ASP A 98 -8.19 12.34 -18.56
CA ASP A 98 -7.82 12.17 -17.17
C ASP A 98 -8.81 12.88 -16.22
N TYR A 99 -9.41 14.00 -16.64
CA TYR A 99 -10.48 14.66 -15.90
C TYR A 99 -11.73 13.79 -15.82
N LEU A 100 -12.15 13.17 -16.93
CA LEU A 100 -13.31 12.27 -16.94
C LEU A 100 -13.06 10.99 -16.12
N ASP A 101 -11.85 10.44 -16.18
CA ASP A 101 -11.48 9.29 -15.35
C ASP A 101 -11.53 9.65 -13.86
N ALA A 102 -11.07 10.85 -13.48
CA ALA A 102 -11.19 11.34 -12.11
C ALA A 102 -12.66 11.43 -11.65
N GLU A 103 -13.55 11.95 -12.49
CA GLU A 103 -14.99 11.99 -12.23
C GLU A 103 -15.61 10.58 -12.08
N ASP A 104 -15.23 9.62 -12.92
CA ASP A 104 -15.68 8.22 -12.82
C ASP A 104 -15.21 7.57 -11.49
N TYR A 105 -13.99 7.86 -11.03
CA TYR A 105 -13.54 7.44 -9.70
C TYR A 105 -14.38 8.07 -8.57
N VAL A 106 -14.78 9.34 -8.69
CA VAL A 106 -15.69 9.99 -7.73
C VAL A 106 -17.04 9.26 -7.69
N GLU A 107 -17.63 8.98 -8.84
CA GLU A 107 -18.93 8.27 -8.93
C GLU A 107 -18.88 6.87 -8.31
N ARG A 108 -17.73 6.20 -8.39
CA ARG A 108 -17.49 4.89 -7.77
C ARG A 108 -17.14 4.97 -6.28
N GLY A 109 -16.97 6.16 -5.72
CA GLY A 109 -16.55 6.39 -4.33
C GLY A 109 -15.07 6.13 -4.08
N ASP A 110 -14.25 6.00 -5.12
CA ASP A 110 -12.80 5.83 -5.00
C ASP A 110 -12.11 7.21 -4.93
N TYR A 111 -12.31 7.88 -3.80
CA TYR A 111 -11.84 9.25 -3.60
C TYR A 111 -10.31 9.36 -3.66
N LYS A 112 -9.56 8.31 -3.29
CA LYS A 112 -8.09 8.33 -3.33
C LYS A 112 -7.57 8.49 -4.75
N ASN A 113 -8.07 7.66 -5.68
CA ASN A 113 -7.67 7.73 -7.08
C ASN A 113 -8.19 9.00 -7.76
N ALA A 114 -9.41 9.43 -7.44
CA ALA A 114 -9.95 10.69 -7.94
C ALA A 114 -9.10 11.91 -7.53
N ILE A 115 -8.74 12.03 -6.24
CA ILE A 115 -7.90 13.12 -5.73
C ILE A 115 -6.55 13.14 -6.46
N LEU A 116 -5.89 11.98 -6.60
CA LEU A 116 -4.60 11.87 -7.28
C LEU A 116 -4.66 12.41 -8.72
N LEU A 117 -5.69 12.03 -9.47
CA LEU A 117 -5.88 12.50 -10.85
C LEU A 117 -6.17 13.99 -10.91
N PHE A 118 -7.08 14.50 -10.07
CA PHE A 118 -7.37 15.94 -10.03
C PHE A 118 -6.16 16.78 -9.60
N GLU A 119 -5.31 16.29 -8.71
CA GLU A 119 -4.04 16.95 -8.35
C GLU A 119 -3.07 17.01 -9.54
N GLY A 120 -2.96 15.93 -10.31
CA GLY A 120 -2.10 15.88 -11.50
C GLY A 120 -2.57 16.78 -12.65
N LEU A 121 -3.84 17.18 -12.65
CA LEU A 121 -4.44 18.09 -13.64
C LEU A 121 -4.21 19.58 -13.33
N GLU A 122 -3.71 19.91 -12.13
CA GLU A 122 -3.39 21.28 -11.70
C GLU A 122 -4.53 22.29 -11.98
N ASP A 123 -4.27 23.32 -12.78
CA ASP A 123 -5.22 24.40 -13.10
C ASP A 123 -6.15 24.07 -14.29
N TYR A 124 -6.15 22.82 -14.75
CA TYR A 124 -7.06 22.37 -15.79
C TYR A 124 -8.51 22.35 -15.28
N LYS A 125 -9.36 23.20 -15.88
CA LYS A 125 -10.75 23.41 -15.45
C LYS A 125 -10.83 23.77 -13.97
N ASP A 126 -11.62 23.04 -13.19
CA ASP A 126 -11.76 23.16 -11.74
C ASP A 126 -11.08 22.01 -10.99
N ALA A 127 -10.15 21.27 -11.62
CA ALA A 127 -9.50 20.11 -11.03
C ALA A 127 -8.88 20.41 -9.66
N LYS A 128 -8.12 21.50 -9.52
CA LYS A 128 -7.61 21.98 -8.22
C LYS A 128 -8.70 22.19 -7.17
N LYS A 129 -9.86 22.72 -7.56
CA LYS A 129 -10.99 22.89 -6.62
C LYS A 129 -11.60 21.53 -6.25
N ARG A 130 -11.76 20.63 -7.24
CA ARG A 130 -12.29 19.28 -7.05
C ARG A 130 -11.39 18.46 -6.12
N SER A 131 -10.07 18.51 -6.29
CA SER A 131 -9.12 17.78 -5.42
C SER A 131 -9.19 18.24 -3.96
N LEU A 132 -9.30 19.55 -3.71
CA LEU A 132 -9.45 20.10 -2.37
C LEU A 132 -10.79 19.72 -1.72
N GLU A 133 -11.90 19.86 -2.46
CA GLU A 133 -13.23 19.46 -1.98
C GLU A 133 -13.28 17.97 -1.60
N LEU A 134 -12.74 17.10 -2.47
CA LEU A 134 -12.67 15.67 -2.20
C LEU A 134 -11.72 15.35 -1.05
N SER A 135 -10.59 16.05 -0.93
CA SER A 135 -9.66 15.87 0.19
C SER A 135 -10.32 16.23 1.52
N TYR A 136 -11.12 17.29 1.55
CA TYR A 136 -11.92 17.62 2.73
C TYR A 136 -12.92 16.50 3.05
N GLN A 137 -13.80 16.14 2.11
CA GLN A 137 -14.83 15.12 2.34
C GLN A 137 -14.24 13.77 2.76
N PHE A 138 -13.18 13.34 2.07
CA PHE A 138 -12.51 12.08 2.37
C PHE A 138 -11.76 12.15 3.71
N GLY A 139 -11.13 13.28 4.02
CA GLY A 139 -10.48 13.50 5.31
C GLY A 139 -11.45 13.45 6.49
N ILE A 140 -12.64 14.05 6.35
CA ILE A 140 -13.72 13.94 7.34
C ILE A 140 -14.21 12.49 7.48
N HIS A 141 -14.44 11.79 6.37
CA HIS A 141 -14.83 10.39 6.39
C HIS A 141 -13.79 9.50 7.11
N GLU A 142 -12.50 9.69 6.85
CA GLU A 142 -11.44 8.94 7.54
C GLU A 142 -11.37 9.31 9.02
N PHE A 143 -11.67 10.56 9.39
CA PHE A 143 -11.73 11.01 10.78
C PHE A 143 -12.87 10.32 11.54
N GLU A 144 -14.07 10.28 10.96
CA GLU A 144 -15.24 9.60 11.54
C GLU A 144 -15.02 8.08 11.71
N ASN A 145 -14.18 7.49 10.87
CA ASN A 145 -13.76 6.08 10.98
C ASN A 145 -12.51 5.88 11.87
N GLU A 146 -12.12 6.89 12.66
CA GLU A 146 -10.95 6.88 13.55
C GLU A 146 -9.62 6.59 12.86
N ASN A 147 -9.55 6.76 11.53
CA ASN A 147 -8.32 6.63 10.75
C ASN A 147 -7.58 7.97 10.73
N TYR A 148 -7.09 8.38 11.89
CA TYR A 148 -6.50 9.69 12.12
C TYR A 148 -5.25 9.97 11.25
N VAL A 149 -4.55 8.93 10.79
CA VAL A 149 -3.39 9.08 9.87
C VAL A 149 -3.85 9.59 8.51
N ASN A 150 -4.82 8.90 7.89
CA ASN A 150 -5.35 9.31 6.59
C ASN A 150 -6.13 10.62 6.72
N ALA A 151 -6.96 10.76 7.77
CA ALA A 151 -7.71 11.97 8.04
C ALA A 151 -6.79 13.19 8.05
N LYS A 152 -5.72 13.15 8.86
CA LYS A 152 -4.72 14.21 8.93
C LYS A 152 -4.11 14.51 7.56
N TYR A 153 -3.65 13.49 6.84
CA TYR A 153 -3.00 13.66 5.53
C TYR A 153 -3.89 14.40 4.52
N TYR A 154 -5.17 14.06 4.40
CA TYR A 154 -6.08 14.71 3.45
C TYR A 154 -6.56 16.07 3.94
N LEU A 155 -6.77 16.24 5.25
CA LEU A 155 -7.20 17.52 5.84
C LEU A 155 -6.10 18.58 5.81
N GLU A 156 -4.82 18.19 5.90
CA GLU A 156 -3.69 19.12 5.74
C GLU A 156 -3.68 19.80 4.36
N LYS A 157 -4.22 19.15 3.32
CA LYS A 157 -4.34 19.74 1.98
C LYS A 157 -5.32 20.91 1.94
N VAL A 158 -6.23 21.00 2.91
CA VAL A 158 -7.27 22.03 3.04
C VAL A 158 -7.11 22.84 4.33
N SER A 159 -5.89 22.93 4.87
CA SER A 159 -5.61 23.53 6.19
C SER A 159 -5.98 25.00 6.33
N ASP A 160 -6.14 25.73 5.21
CA ASP A 160 -6.57 27.13 5.22
C ASP A 160 -8.06 27.29 5.57
N ASN A 161 -8.82 26.18 5.62
CA ASN A 161 -10.19 26.17 6.08
C ASN A 161 -10.25 26.18 7.62
N GLN A 162 -10.87 27.21 8.20
CA GLN A 162 -10.99 27.38 9.66
C GLN A 162 -11.65 26.18 10.36
N ASP A 163 -12.57 25.48 9.68
CA ASP A 163 -13.28 24.33 10.24
C ASP A 163 -12.35 23.10 10.40
N VAL A 164 -11.23 23.07 9.68
CA VAL A 164 -10.31 21.92 9.64
C VAL A 164 -9.28 21.97 10.77
N ALA A 165 -8.91 23.16 11.24
CA ALA A 165 -7.87 23.33 12.25
C ALA A 165 -8.16 22.57 13.56
N GLY A 166 -9.42 22.59 14.01
CA GLY A 166 -9.84 21.84 15.21
C GLY A 166 -9.70 20.33 15.03
N ILE A 167 -10.13 19.83 13.87
CA ILE A 167 -10.09 18.39 13.53
C ILE A 167 -8.65 17.90 13.40
N LEU A 168 -7.76 18.70 12.79
CA LEU A 168 -6.33 18.39 12.72
C LEU A 168 -5.70 18.29 14.11
N SER A 169 -6.01 19.24 15.00
CA SER A 169 -5.53 19.19 16.38
C SER A 169 -6.04 17.94 17.11
N GLU A 170 -7.28 17.52 16.86
CA GLU A 170 -7.83 16.30 17.44
C GLU A 170 -7.16 15.05 16.86
N CYS A 171 -6.92 14.99 15.55
CA CYS A 171 -6.14 13.92 14.93
C CYS A 171 -4.75 13.79 15.57
N GLU A 172 -4.07 14.91 15.78
CA GLU A 172 -2.74 14.93 16.42
C GLU A 172 -2.77 14.39 17.84
N GLN A 173 -3.77 14.79 18.62
CA GLN A 173 -3.97 14.29 19.97
C GLN A 173 -4.21 12.77 19.96
N GLN A 174 -5.10 12.29 19.09
CA GLN A 174 -5.42 10.85 19.02
C GLN A 174 -4.20 10.03 18.57
N LEU A 175 -3.46 10.50 17.57
CA LEU A 175 -2.22 9.86 17.10
C LEU A 175 -1.16 9.79 18.21
N TYR A 176 -1.03 10.85 19.01
CA TYR A 176 -0.14 10.87 20.16
C TYR A 176 -0.52 9.80 21.19
N LEU A 177 -1.81 9.70 21.56
CA LEU A 177 -2.29 8.67 22.49
C LEU A 177 -2.08 7.24 21.95
N ILE A 178 -2.36 7.03 20.66
CA ILE A 178 -2.11 5.75 19.98
C ILE A 178 -0.61 5.38 20.05
N ASN A 179 0.28 6.35 19.86
CA ASN A 179 1.73 6.14 19.93
C ASN A 179 2.22 5.82 21.35
N LEU A 180 1.73 6.53 22.37
CA LEU A 180 2.04 6.21 23.77
C LEU A 180 1.62 4.77 24.11
N TYR A 181 0.41 4.39 23.70
CA TYR A 181 -0.13 3.07 23.95
C TYR A 181 0.65 1.96 23.22
N SER A 182 0.95 2.12 21.93
CA SER A 182 1.73 1.12 21.18
C SER A 182 3.16 0.99 21.71
N THR A 183 3.78 2.10 22.10
CA THR A 183 5.11 2.10 22.75
C THR A 183 5.07 1.32 24.04
N ALA A 184 4.06 1.54 24.89
CA ALA A 184 3.88 0.76 26.11
C ALA A 184 3.72 -0.74 25.84
N GLN A 185 2.92 -1.12 24.84
CA GLN A 185 2.72 -2.53 24.47
C GLN A 185 4.02 -3.22 24.03
N ASN A 186 4.86 -2.51 23.27
CA ASN A 186 6.17 -3.01 22.87
C ASN A 186 7.08 -3.21 24.09
N LEU A 187 7.13 -2.22 25.00
CA LEU A 187 7.90 -2.32 26.23
C LEU A 187 7.43 -3.48 27.13
N ILE A 188 6.13 -3.77 27.17
CA ILE A 188 5.58 -4.94 27.87
C ILE A 188 6.19 -6.22 27.32
N VAL A 189 6.12 -6.42 26.00
CA VAL A 189 6.65 -7.61 25.32
C VAL A 189 8.18 -7.70 25.45
N GLU A 190 8.87 -6.57 25.50
CA GLU A 190 10.31 -6.53 25.76
C GLU A 190 10.66 -6.92 27.21
N GLY A 191 9.72 -6.73 28.14
CA GLY A 191 9.88 -6.98 29.58
C GLY A 191 10.19 -5.73 30.40
N ASN A 192 10.21 -4.55 29.77
CA ASN A 192 10.53 -3.26 30.36
C ASN A 192 9.29 -2.64 31.04
N LEU A 193 8.79 -3.29 32.10
CA LEU A 193 7.48 -2.96 32.70
C LEU A 193 7.44 -1.61 33.45
N TYR A 194 8.58 -1.15 33.99
CA TYR A 194 8.67 0.17 34.62
C TYR A 194 8.53 1.30 33.59
N ASP A 195 9.22 1.18 32.46
CA ASP A 195 9.11 2.14 31.37
C ASP A 195 7.71 2.08 30.75
N ALA A 196 7.16 0.89 30.53
CA ALA A 196 5.79 0.72 30.04
C ALA A 196 4.77 1.48 30.92
N LEU A 197 4.90 1.40 32.24
CA LEU A 197 4.04 2.16 33.18
C LEU A 197 4.17 3.68 32.99
N SER A 198 5.37 4.19 32.70
CA SER A 198 5.56 5.63 32.49
C SER A 198 4.77 6.16 31.28
N TYR A 199 4.64 5.37 30.22
CA TYR A 199 3.83 5.70 29.05
C TYR A 199 2.33 5.50 29.32
N LEU A 200 1.94 4.37 29.93
CA LEU A 200 0.53 4.09 30.21
C LEU A 200 -0.12 5.11 31.15
N ASN A 201 0.63 5.63 32.13
CA ASN A 201 0.11 6.64 33.07
C ASN A 201 -0.13 8.02 32.44
N GLN A 202 0.32 8.25 31.20
CA GLN A 202 0.02 9.46 30.44
C GLN A 202 -1.29 9.35 29.66
N LEU A 203 -1.85 8.15 29.53
CA LEU A 203 -3.09 7.91 28.79
C LEU A 203 -4.33 8.27 29.64
N PRO A 204 -5.42 8.73 29.02
CA PRO A 204 -6.73 8.79 29.66
C PRO A 204 -7.16 7.42 30.21
N SER A 205 -7.88 7.41 31.34
CA SER A 205 -8.26 6.17 32.04
C SER A 205 -9.17 5.24 31.23
N ASP A 206 -9.95 5.81 30.33
CA ASP A 206 -10.89 5.16 29.41
C ASP A 206 -10.28 4.85 28.04
N PHE A 207 -8.99 5.15 27.83
CA PHE A 207 -8.32 4.86 26.58
C PHE A 207 -8.05 3.36 26.44
N LYS A 208 -8.86 2.69 25.61
CA LYS A 208 -8.77 1.23 25.35
C LYS A 208 -8.76 0.44 26.66
N ASP A 209 -7.84 -0.52 26.79
CA ASP A 209 -7.61 -1.34 27.99
C ASP A 209 -6.42 -0.82 28.84
N ALA A 210 -6.06 0.47 28.75
CA ALA A 210 -4.87 1.02 29.41
C ALA A 210 -4.86 0.74 30.92
N THR A 211 -6.01 0.85 31.60
CA THR A 211 -6.14 0.54 33.03
C THR A 211 -5.82 -0.93 33.35
N GLU A 212 -6.21 -1.85 32.48
CA GLU A 212 -5.94 -3.29 32.62
C GLU A 212 -4.45 -3.57 32.40
N LYS A 213 -3.83 -2.93 31.40
CA LYS A 213 -2.39 -2.99 31.15
C LYS A 213 -1.57 -2.41 32.31
N ILE A 214 -2.02 -1.32 32.94
CA ILE A 214 -1.39 -0.77 34.14
C ILE A 214 -1.43 -1.78 35.30
N ALA A 215 -2.58 -2.45 35.50
CA ALA A 215 -2.71 -3.49 36.53
C ALA A 215 -1.78 -4.68 36.24
N LEU A 216 -1.70 -5.12 34.98
CA LEU A 216 -0.77 -6.17 34.52
C LEU A 216 0.68 -5.80 34.82
N CYS A 217 1.13 -4.60 34.41
CA CYS A 217 2.49 -4.16 34.66
C CYS A 217 2.79 -4.09 36.17
N ASN A 218 1.86 -3.57 36.99
CA ASN A 218 2.05 -3.52 38.44
C ASN A 218 2.13 -4.91 39.08
N LYS A 219 1.37 -5.88 38.56
CA LYS A 219 1.39 -7.27 39.02
C LYS A 219 2.73 -7.95 38.73
N TYR A 220 3.30 -7.71 37.55
CA TYR A 220 4.45 -8.48 37.06
C TYR A 220 5.79 -7.73 37.01
N LYS A 221 5.85 -6.42 37.28
CA LYS A 221 7.11 -5.63 37.25
C LYS A 221 8.23 -6.12 38.18
N ASN A 222 7.90 -6.88 39.21
CA ASN A 222 8.86 -7.50 40.14
C ASN A 222 9.09 -8.99 39.86
N VAL A 223 8.48 -9.50 38.77
CA VAL A 223 8.52 -10.90 38.36
C VAL A 223 9.25 -11.03 37.03
N VAL A 224 9.01 -10.12 36.10
CA VAL A 224 9.69 -10.08 34.80
C VAL A 224 11.16 -9.68 34.99
N GLY A 225 12.04 -10.31 34.22
CA GLY A 225 13.49 -10.11 34.30
C GLY A 225 14.27 -11.40 34.40
N GLU A 226 15.49 -11.32 34.93
CA GLU A 226 16.42 -12.45 35.03
C GLU A 226 16.22 -13.28 36.31
N TRP A 227 16.22 -14.60 36.14
CA TRP A 227 16.04 -15.59 37.19
C TRP A 227 17.16 -16.62 37.14
N LYS A 228 17.56 -17.13 38.31
CA LYS A 228 18.54 -18.21 38.43
C LYS A 228 17.89 -19.48 38.93
N CYS A 229 18.25 -20.61 38.34
CA CYS A 229 17.86 -21.91 38.87
C CYS A 229 18.53 -22.15 40.22
N VAL A 230 17.73 -22.49 41.23
CA VAL A 230 18.22 -22.80 42.60
C VAL A 230 17.93 -24.24 43.01
N GLY A 231 17.16 -24.97 42.22
CA GLY A 231 16.90 -26.38 42.44
C GLY A 231 15.98 -26.96 41.37
N TYR A 232 16.00 -28.28 41.22
CA TYR A 232 15.12 -29.01 40.33
C TYR A 232 14.76 -30.35 40.99
N ASP A 233 13.54 -30.81 40.79
CA ASP A 233 13.09 -32.14 41.17
C ASP A 233 12.84 -32.92 39.87
N ALA A 234 13.87 -33.64 39.41
CA ALA A 234 13.70 -34.64 38.38
C ALA A 234 13.22 -35.91 39.07
N LEU A 235 11.97 -36.32 38.84
CA LEU A 235 11.47 -37.61 39.29
C LEU A 235 12.28 -38.72 38.59
N ASP A 236 13.36 -39.14 39.25
CA ASP A 236 13.95 -40.48 39.25
C ASP A 236 14.51 -41.03 37.92
N TYR A 237 15.28 -40.23 37.16
CA TYR A 237 16.11 -40.77 36.08
C TYR A 237 17.54 -40.20 36.07
N ARG A 238 18.49 -41.03 36.52
CA ARG A 238 19.95 -40.78 36.59
C ARG A 238 20.66 -40.59 35.24
N TRP A 239 19.95 -40.40 34.13
CA TRP A 239 20.55 -40.44 32.78
C TRP A 239 20.43 -39.14 31.99
N ILE A 240 19.83 -38.09 32.55
CA ILE A 240 19.93 -36.72 32.03
C ILE A 240 20.67 -35.89 33.08
N THR A 241 21.94 -36.24 33.30
CA THR A 241 22.84 -35.39 34.06
C THR A 241 23.73 -34.65 33.07
N ASP A 242 23.20 -33.55 32.55
CA ASP A 242 24.04 -32.37 32.58
C ASP A 242 23.51 -31.45 33.69
N GLU A 243 23.80 -31.87 34.94
CA GLU A 243 23.55 -31.09 36.15
C GLU A 243 24.15 -29.67 36.05
N ARG A 244 25.18 -29.48 35.20
CA ARG A 244 25.76 -28.16 34.90
C ARG A 244 24.88 -27.34 33.96
N ALA A 245 24.23 -27.97 32.97
CA ALA A 245 23.40 -27.28 31.99
C ALA A 245 22.19 -26.54 32.60
N CYS A 246 21.68 -26.98 33.76
CA CYS A 246 20.60 -26.31 34.49
C CYS A 246 21.07 -25.37 35.61
N LYS A 247 22.24 -25.62 36.23
CA LYS A 247 22.76 -24.81 37.36
C LYS A 247 23.40 -23.48 36.94
N GLU A 248 23.75 -23.33 35.65
CA GLU A 248 24.50 -22.16 35.17
C GLU A 248 23.73 -21.27 34.17
N ARG A 249 22.43 -21.52 33.95
CA ARG A 249 21.63 -20.71 33.01
C ARG A 249 20.78 -19.67 33.72
N ASP A 250 20.87 -18.44 33.23
CA ASP A 250 19.94 -17.36 33.54
C ASP A 250 18.67 -17.56 32.69
N PHE A 251 17.51 -17.42 33.32
CA PHE A 251 16.19 -17.54 32.71
C PHE A 251 15.59 -16.14 32.59
N ILE A 252 15.11 -15.76 31.41
CA ILE A 252 14.43 -14.49 31.20
C ILE A 252 12.93 -14.76 31.21
N VAL A 253 12.27 -14.35 32.28
CA VAL A 253 10.81 -14.39 32.40
C VAL A 253 10.24 -13.13 31.78
N LYS A 254 9.31 -13.28 30.84
CA LYS A 254 8.59 -12.19 30.19
C LYS A 254 7.07 -12.36 30.33
N VAL A 255 6.34 -11.29 30.04
CA VAL A 255 4.89 -11.27 29.97
C VAL A 255 4.46 -10.71 28.62
N ASP A 256 3.42 -11.28 28.01
CA ASP A 256 2.80 -10.69 26.82
C ASP A 256 1.72 -9.66 27.19
N ASN A 257 1.11 -9.05 26.18
CA ASN A 257 0.04 -8.07 26.38
C ASN A 257 -1.23 -8.68 26.99
N ASP A 258 -1.43 -9.99 26.90
CA ASP A 258 -2.59 -10.70 27.44
C ASP A 258 -2.37 -11.17 28.89
N GLY A 259 -1.17 -10.93 29.44
CA GLY A 259 -0.80 -11.27 30.81
C GLY A 259 -0.28 -12.69 30.98
N ASN A 260 0.06 -13.38 29.89
CA ASN A 260 0.66 -14.71 29.92
C ASN A 260 2.16 -14.60 30.18
N LEU A 261 2.65 -15.36 31.16
CA LEU A 261 4.07 -15.45 31.48
C LEU A 261 4.74 -16.57 30.66
N PHE A 262 5.95 -16.30 30.18
CA PHE A 262 6.74 -17.25 29.40
C PHE A 262 8.25 -17.07 29.61
N LEU A 263 9.03 -18.09 29.24
CA LEU A 263 10.50 -18.03 29.21
C LEU A 263 10.99 -17.63 27.82
N ALA A 264 11.70 -16.51 27.72
CA ALA A 264 12.12 -15.93 26.45
C ALA A 264 13.44 -16.50 25.88
N ASN A 265 14.25 -17.16 26.71
CA ASN A 265 15.59 -17.64 26.34
C ASN A 265 15.78 -19.15 26.61
N TYR A 266 14.70 -19.92 26.64
CA TYR A 266 14.75 -21.34 26.97
C TYR A 266 14.50 -22.20 25.72
N GLU A 267 15.60 -22.71 25.13
CA GLU A 267 15.57 -23.75 24.09
C GLU A 267 15.96 -25.11 24.68
N PHE A 268 15.20 -26.16 24.34
CA PHE A 268 15.52 -27.55 24.71
C PHE A 268 16.36 -28.19 23.60
N ASP A 269 17.67 -28.38 23.80
CA ASP A 269 18.50 -29.14 22.84
C ASP A 269 18.44 -30.64 23.18
N TYR A 270 17.61 -31.37 22.42
CA TYR A 270 17.35 -32.81 22.60
C TYR A 270 18.47 -33.74 22.10
N LYS A 271 19.60 -33.21 21.63
CA LYS A 271 20.61 -33.99 20.87
C LYS A 271 21.15 -35.26 21.53
N ASN A 272 20.96 -35.46 22.84
CA ASN A 272 21.51 -36.63 23.55
C ASN A 272 20.47 -37.59 24.16
N LEU A 273 19.18 -37.43 23.88
CA LEU A 273 18.20 -38.49 24.13
C LEU A 273 18.08 -39.31 22.85
N GLU A 274 18.59 -40.54 22.86
CA GLU A 274 18.37 -41.50 21.77
C GLU A 274 16.85 -41.77 21.62
N TYR A 275 16.18 -40.92 20.85
CA TYR A 275 15.23 -41.31 19.82
C TYR A 275 14.97 -40.13 18.87
N THR A 276 15.60 -40.22 17.69
CA THR A 276 15.20 -39.61 16.40
C THR A 276 15.04 -38.08 16.33
N GLY A 277 16.17 -37.38 16.26
CA GLY A 277 16.48 -36.55 15.08
C GLY A 277 15.57 -35.36 14.72
N THR A 278 14.97 -34.68 15.69
CA THR A 278 14.36 -33.36 15.44
C THR A 278 14.74 -32.37 16.55
N THR A 279 15.36 -31.26 16.16
CA THR A 279 15.54 -30.10 17.04
C THR A 279 14.16 -29.47 17.22
N LEU A 280 13.53 -29.64 18.38
CA LEU A 280 12.34 -28.89 18.76
C LEU A 280 12.78 -27.52 19.26
N LYS A 281 12.73 -26.51 18.38
CA LYS A 281 12.78 -25.12 18.80
C LYS A 281 11.48 -24.77 19.48
N TRP A 282 11.53 -24.63 20.80
CA TRP A 282 10.43 -24.04 21.55
C TRP A 282 10.55 -22.54 21.47
N GLU A 283 9.97 -21.93 20.44
CA GLU A 283 9.68 -20.50 20.51
C GLU A 283 8.51 -20.34 21.48
N SER A 284 8.82 -19.88 22.70
CA SER A 284 7.89 -19.56 23.79
C SER A 284 7.18 -20.76 24.45
N VAL A 285 7.77 -21.32 25.52
CA VAL A 285 7.05 -22.25 26.39
C VAL A 285 6.18 -21.45 27.38
N PHE A 286 4.86 -21.53 27.23
CA PHE A 286 3.90 -20.88 28.12
C PHE A 286 3.91 -21.52 29.52
N MET A 287 3.97 -20.70 30.57
CA MET A 287 4.00 -21.21 31.94
C MET A 287 2.59 -21.51 32.48
N PRO A 288 2.31 -22.70 33.03
CA PRO A 288 1.07 -22.93 33.75
C PRO A 288 1.11 -22.17 35.08
N HIS A 289 0.40 -21.04 35.12
CA HIS A 289 -0.37 -20.37 36.18
C HIS A 289 -0.01 -20.44 37.68
N THR A 290 1.09 -21.06 38.13
CA THR A 290 1.42 -21.15 39.57
C THR A 290 2.79 -20.55 39.89
N LEU A 291 2.91 -19.25 39.64
CA LEU A 291 3.92 -18.42 40.27
C LEU A 291 3.57 -18.23 41.75
N ASN A 292 4.33 -18.86 42.66
CA ASN A 292 4.24 -18.58 44.09
C ASN A 292 5.11 -17.36 44.45
N ILE A 293 4.50 -16.17 44.34
CA ILE A 293 5.17 -14.88 44.59
C ILE A 293 5.66 -14.77 46.06
N SER A 294 5.01 -15.46 47.01
CA SER A 294 5.25 -15.28 48.46
C SER A 294 6.63 -15.75 48.93
N THR A 295 7.27 -16.66 48.20
CA THR A 295 8.58 -17.22 48.57
C THR A 295 9.73 -16.67 47.71
N GLY A 296 9.44 -15.83 46.70
CA GLY A 296 10.43 -15.43 45.69
C GLY A 296 10.97 -16.59 44.85
N ILE A 297 10.29 -17.75 44.90
CA ILE A 297 10.64 -18.96 44.18
C ILE A 297 9.56 -19.23 43.15
N LEU A 298 9.91 -19.13 41.87
CA LEU A 298 9.07 -19.55 40.76
C LEU A 298 9.23 -21.06 40.58
N THR A 299 8.13 -21.80 40.70
CA THR A 299 8.09 -23.22 40.41
C THR A 299 7.43 -23.42 39.05
N TYR A 300 8.15 -24.06 38.13
CA TYR A 300 7.67 -24.32 36.78
C TYR A 300 7.59 -25.83 36.54
N THR A 301 6.39 -26.32 36.24
CA THR A 301 6.14 -27.74 35.97
C THR A 301 5.68 -27.92 34.53
N PHE A 302 6.24 -28.88 33.81
CA PHE A 302 5.84 -29.21 32.44
C PHE A 302 5.96 -30.70 32.13
N ASP A 303 5.11 -31.18 31.22
CA ASP A 303 5.09 -32.56 30.76
C ASP A 303 6.05 -32.75 29.58
N LEU A 304 7.00 -33.67 29.71
CA LEU A 304 7.89 -34.15 28.65
C LEU A 304 7.68 -35.65 28.44
N GLY A 305 6.85 -36.02 27.45
CA GLY A 305 6.65 -37.41 27.06
C GLY A 305 5.85 -38.23 28.08
N GLY A 306 4.85 -37.63 28.72
CA GLY A 306 3.99 -38.24 29.73
C GLY A 306 4.59 -38.22 31.14
N LYS A 307 5.50 -37.28 31.43
CA LYS A 307 6.23 -37.15 32.69
C LYS A 307 6.36 -35.69 33.11
N ASP A 308 5.98 -35.40 34.34
CA ASP A 308 6.07 -34.07 34.93
C ASP A 308 7.51 -33.77 35.40
N TRP A 309 8.07 -32.67 34.89
CA TRP A 309 9.34 -32.11 35.31
C TRP A 309 9.09 -30.83 36.09
N THR A 310 9.76 -30.64 37.23
CA THR A 310 9.59 -29.43 38.07
C THR A 310 10.91 -28.70 38.31
N PHE A 311 10.94 -27.42 37.96
CA PHE A 311 12.06 -26.49 38.18
C PHE A 311 11.72 -25.48 39.26
N LYS A 312 12.71 -25.14 40.11
CA LYS A 312 12.61 -24.09 41.11
C LYS A 312 13.65 -23.00 40.81
N MET A 313 13.17 -21.80 40.54
CA MET A 313 13.99 -20.64 40.20
C MET A 313 13.83 -19.55 41.25
N SER A 314 14.90 -18.83 41.58
CA SER A 314 14.84 -17.64 42.43
C SER A 314 15.14 -16.39 41.61
N TYR A 315 14.45 -15.30 41.93
CA TYR A 315 14.66 -14.02 41.24
C TYR A 315 16.06 -13.51 41.51
N VAL A 316 16.78 -13.12 40.45
CA VAL A 316 18.02 -12.36 40.60
C VAL A 316 17.57 -10.92 40.78
N HIS A 317 17.69 -10.37 41.99
CA HIS A 317 17.49 -8.93 42.16
C HIS A 317 18.47 -8.21 41.24
N SER A 318 17.96 -7.60 40.17
CA SER A 318 18.72 -6.65 39.37
C SER A 318 19.15 -5.53 40.32
N LYS A 319 20.46 -5.34 40.46
CA LYS A 319 21.02 -4.21 41.19
C LYS A 319 20.62 -2.88 40.57
#